data_AF-A0AAU5QQP4-F1
#
_entry.id   AF-A0AAU5QQP4-F1
#
_cell.length_a   1.000
_cell.length_b   1.000
_cell.length_c   1.000
_cell.angle_alpha   90.00
_cell.angle_beta   90.00
_cell.angle_gamma   90.00
#
_symmetry.space_group_name_H-M   'P 1'
#
loop_
_entity.id
_entity.type
_entity.pdbx_description
1 polymer ?
#
loop_
_entity_poly.entity_id
_entity_poly.type
_entity_poly.pdbx_seq_one_letter_code
_entity_poly.pdbx_strand_id
1 'polypeptide(L)'
;MTATPTHVYVLRHSATQVGKVGIAALNSTRIAQHQREEWNLYRAMLLPSREAARQVERSVLRRLKADGMDAHMPAARMPQGGQSETVNLDEVPEADLWDRVVTAAREVQAQADTTRVVLYLARMDGIPVLAAGTDKPLGRSKGSPECAVGKQLGAHGWLVYAANMTAAKADAALRGLRSWAATAGMTDLKSLRKVDWPTPLVRNVYPLKGPTDESFKQARIAVGVPLYPISEDDPDENDD
;
A
#
# COMPACT_ATOMS: atom_id res chain seq x y z
N MET A 1 10.72 14.45 3.90
CA MET A 1 9.71 14.59 4.97
C MET A 1 9.81 13.40 5.89
N THR A 2 10.13 13.60 7.16
CA THR A 2 10.12 12.55 8.19
C THR A 2 8.68 12.21 8.55
N ALA A 3 8.30 10.93 8.46
CA ALA A 3 6.98 10.49 8.89
C ALA A 3 6.78 10.81 10.38
N THR A 4 5.67 11.46 10.74
CA THR A 4 5.32 11.73 12.14
C THR A 4 4.59 10.52 12.73
N PRO A 5 5.17 9.82 13.72
CA PRO A 5 4.48 8.74 14.40
C PRO A 5 3.17 9.22 15.00
N THR A 6 2.11 8.44 14.87
CA THR A 6 0.75 8.84 15.27
C THR A 6 0.04 7.67 15.92
N HIS A 7 -0.74 7.92 16.96
CA HIS A 7 -1.53 6.87 17.59
C HIS A 7 -2.89 6.75 16.91
N VAL A 8 -3.34 5.52 16.74
CA VAL A 8 -4.76 5.19 16.65
C VAL A 8 -5.24 4.77 18.04
N TYR A 9 -6.42 5.19 18.45
CA TYR A 9 -6.95 4.95 19.78
C TYR A 9 -8.45 4.66 19.77
N VAL A 10 -8.89 4.02 20.85
CA VAL A 10 -10.30 3.86 21.22
C VAL A 10 -10.54 4.62 22.51
N LEU A 11 -11.54 5.50 22.51
CA LEU A 11 -12.06 6.16 23.71
C LEU A 11 -13.43 5.59 24.05
N ARG A 12 -13.81 5.68 25.33
CA ARG A 12 -15.17 5.45 25.81
C ARG A 12 -15.65 6.66 26.59
N HIS A 13 -16.90 7.07 26.40
CA HIS A 13 -17.50 8.10 27.23
C HIS A 13 -17.97 7.49 28.56
N SER A 14 -17.80 8.18 29.67
CA SER A 14 -18.08 7.61 31.01
C SER A 14 -19.57 7.48 31.30
N ALA A 15 -20.35 8.48 30.89
CA ALA A 15 -21.77 8.57 31.19
C ALA A 15 -22.67 7.95 30.11
N THR A 16 -22.12 7.60 28.95
CA THR A 16 -22.88 7.06 27.82
C THR A 16 -22.16 5.83 27.30
N GLN A 17 -22.88 4.79 26.88
CA GLN A 17 -22.30 3.59 26.27
C GLN A 17 -21.82 3.89 24.85
N VAL A 18 -20.94 4.88 24.69
CA VAL A 18 -20.46 5.36 23.39
C VAL A 18 -18.95 5.22 23.30
N GLY A 19 -18.53 4.52 22.25
CA GLY A 19 -17.14 4.34 21.88
C GLY A 19 -16.76 5.30 20.77
N LYS A 20 -15.47 5.63 20.68
CA LYS A 20 -14.91 6.42 19.58
C LYS A 20 -13.57 5.87 19.12
N VAL A 21 -13.41 5.70 17.82
CA VAL A 21 -12.09 5.46 17.21
C VAL A 21 -11.52 6.78 16.74
N GLY A 22 -10.25 7.04 16.97
CA GLY A 22 -9.62 8.28 16.51
C GLY A 22 -8.12 8.17 16.32
N ILE A 23 -7.52 9.20 15.71
CA ILE A 23 -6.06 9.33 15.61
C ILE A 23 -5.54 10.65 16.18
N ALA A 24 -4.41 10.60 16.89
CA ALA A 24 -3.71 11.77 17.41
C ALA A 24 -2.33 11.39 17.98
N ALA A 25 -1.54 12.38 18.39
CA ALA A 25 -0.50 12.15 19.38
C ALA A 25 -1.15 12.04 20.77
N LEU A 26 -0.67 11.14 21.65
CA LEU A 26 -1.27 10.97 22.99
C LEU A 26 -1.18 12.24 23.85
N ASN A 27 -0.11 13.03 23.68
CA ASN A 27 0.08 14.31 24.35
C ASN A 27 -0.57 15.50 23.61
N SER A 28 -1.48 15.24 22.67
CA SER A 28 -2.16 16.30 21.93
C SER A 28 -3.28 16.97 22.75
N THR A 29 -3.55 18.23 22.42
CA THR A 29 -4.70 18.98 22.95
C THR A 29 -6.03 18.30 22.68
N ARG A 30 -6.12 17.49 21.61
CA ARG A 30 -7.32 16.71 21.25
C ARG A 30 -7.64 15.63 22.28
N ILE A 31 -6.65 14.83 22.70
CA ILE A 31 -6.84 13.83 23.77
C ILE A 31 -7.18 14.51 25.09
N ALA A 32 -6.46 15.59 25.45
CA ALA A 32 -6.71 16.34 26.67
C ALA A 32 -8.10 17.00 26.70
N GLN A 33 -8.65 17.40 25.54
CA GLN A 33 -10.03 17.89 25.46
C GLN A 33 -11.04 16.76 25.65
N HIS A 34 -10.86 15.63 24.97
CA HIS A 34 -11.71 14.45 25.15
C HIS A 34 -11.78 14.03 26.62
N GLN A 35 -10.64 13.96 27.32
CA GLN A 35 -10.60 13.63 28.75
C GLN A 35 -11.37 14.60 29.64
N ARG A 36 -11.35 15.92 29.32
CA ARG A 36 -12.13 16.93 30.03
C ARG A 36 -13.63 16.77 29.83
N GLU A 37 -14.03 16.15 28.72
CA GLU A 37 -15.43 15.86 28.37
C GLU A 37 -15.76 14.38 28.65
N GLU A 38 -15.17 13.82 29.72
CA GLU A 38 -15.45 12.47 30.24
C GLU A 38 -15.17 11.29 29.30
N TRP A 39 -14.40 11.52 28.22
CA TRP A 39 -13.88 10.45 27.38
C TRP A 39 -12.60 9.87 27.97
N ASN A 40 -12.67 8.61 28.37
CA ASN A 40 -11.52 7.87 28.86
C ASN A 40 -10.87 7.08 27.73
N LEU A 41 -9.53 7.07 27.73
CA LEU A 41 -8.76 6.23 26.84
C LEU A 41 -8.93 4.77 27.23
N TYR A 42 -9.50 3.96 26.33
CA TYR A 42 -9.54 2.51 26.49
C TYR A 42 -8.18 1.91 26.12
N ARG A 43 -7.74 2.11 24.86
CA ARG A 43 -6.45 1.62 24.33
C ARG A 43 -5.93 2.50 23.20
N ALA A 44 -4.62 2.48 22.97
CA ALA A 44 -3.96 3.15 21.86
C ALA A 44 -2.80 2.30 21.29
N MET A 45 -2.53 2.48 20.00
CA MET A 45 -1.42 1.85 19.27
C MET A 45 -0.67 2.92 18.50
N LEU A 46 0.66 2.97 18.68
CA LEU A 46 1.53 3.85 17.92
C LEU A 46 1.82 3.25 16.53
N LEU A 47 1.60 4.05 15.49
CA LEU A 47 1.88 3.68 14.11
C LEU A 47 3.00 4.57 13.53
N PRO A 48 3.77 4.05 12.55
CA PRO A 48 5.00 4.71 12.06
C PRO A 48 4.73 6.05 11.35
N SER A 49 3.49 6.29 10.91
CA SER A 49 3.11 7.55 10.28
C SER A 49 1.66 7.92 10.55
N ARG A 50 1.35 9.21 10.46
CA ARG A 50 -0.03 9.73 10.44
C ARG A 50 -0.89 9.09 9.35
N GLU A 51 -0.30 8.80 8.19
CA GLU A 51 -1.03 8.18 7.09
C GLU A 51 -1.39 6.73 7.38
N ALA A 52 -0.47 5.96 7.99
CA ALA A 52 -0.79 4.61 8.47
C ALA A 52 -1.94 4.65 9.49
N ALA A 53 -1.89 5.59 10.44
CA ALA A 53 -2.98 5.76 11.41
C ALA A 53 -4.33 6.10 10.75
N ARG A 54 -4.36 7.01 9.78
CA ARG A 54 -5.56 7.33 8.98
C ARG A 54 -6.10 6.13 8.22
N GLN A 55 -5.23 5.27 7.68
CA GLN A 55 -5.66 4.08 6.96
C GLN A 55 -6.31 3.07 7.90
N VAL A 56 -5.76 2.89 9.10
CA VAL A 56 -6.36 2.04 10.14
C VAL A 56 -7.73 2.56 10.54
N GLU A 57 -7.83 3.84 10.90
CA GLU A 57 -9.09 4.51 11.28
C GLU A 57 -10.15 4.34 10.18
N ARG A 58 -9.84 4.70 8.93
CA ARG A 58 -10.77 4.53 7.79
C ARG A 58 -11.20 3.08 7.59
N SER A 59 -10.28 2.13 7.76
CA SER A 59 -10.61 0.70 7.59
C SER A 59 -11.60 0.23 8.65
N VAL A 60 -11.44 0.67 9.90
CA VAL A 60 -12.37 0.37 10.99
C VAL A 60 -13.73 1.00 10.73
N LEU A 61 -13.79 2.30 10.41
CA LEU A 61 -15.06 2.99 10.14
C LEU A 61 -15.84 2.37 8.98
N ARG A 62 -15.14 1.96 7.91
CA ARG A 62 -15.76 1.29 6.78
C ARG A 62 -16.37 -0.07 7.16
N ARG A 63 -15.71 -0.82 8.05
CA ARG A 63 -16.24 -2.11 8.55
C ARG A 63 -17.45 -1.92 9.43
N LEU A 64 -17.41 -0.94 10.34
CA LEU A 64 -18.56 -0.58 11.17
C LEU A 64 -19.76 -0.22 10.28
N LYS A 65 -19.55 0.62 9.27
CA LYS A 65 -20.60 0.96 8.31
C LYS A 65 -21.12 -0.26 7.53
N ALA A 66 -20.23 -1.17 7.10
CA ALA A 66 -20.62 -2.39 6.40
C ALA A 66 -21.43 -3.35 7.28
N ASP A 67 -21.20 -3.33 8.59
CA ASP A 67 -21.96 -4.10 9.58
C ASP A 67 -23.27 -3.41 9.99
N GLY A 68 -23.64 -2.30 9.33
CA GLY A 68 -24.87 -1.54 9.63
C GLY A 68 -24.79 -0.64 10.87
N MET A 69 -23.58 -0.40 11.39
CA MET A 69 -23.38 0.43 12.57
C MET A 69 -23.39 1.91 12.17
N ASP A 70 -24.41 2.63 12.61
CA ASP A 70 -24.52 4.07 12.42
C ASP A 70 -23.82 4.86 13.53
N ALA A 71 -23.49 6.10 13.22
CA ALA A 71 -22.90 7.01 14.17
C ALA A 71 -23.84 7.30 15.35
N HIS A 72 -23.46 6.84 16.55
CA HIS A 72 -24.36 6.84 17.70
C HIS A 72 -24.48 8.20 18.42
N MET A 73 -23.57 9.15 18.20
CA MET A 73 -23.62 10.45 18.89
C MET A 73 -23.84 11.64 17.95
N PRO A 74 -24.81 12.53 18.22
CA PRO A 74 -25.05 13.69 17.37
C PRO A 74 -23.87 14.66 17.39
N ALA A 75 -23.57 15.30 16.25
CA ALA A 75 -22.46 16.23 16.09
C ALA A 75 -22.41 17.35 17.16
N ALA A 76 -23.57 17.82 17.64
CA ALA A 76 -23.65 18.86 18.68
C ALA A 76 -23.10 18.42 20.05
N ARG A 77 -22.94 17.12 20.29
CA ARG A 77 -22.35 16.55 21.51
C ARG A 77 -20.88 16.14 21.34
N MET A 78 -20.28 16.43 20.17
CA MET A 78 -18.90 16.08 19.89
C MET A 78 -17.95 17.26 20.16
N PRO A 79 -16.95 17.13 21.06
CA PRO A 79 -15.95 18.16 21.38
C PRO A 79 -15.29 18.86 20.17
N GLN A 80 -15.04 18.10 19.11
CA GLN A 80 -14.29 18.53 17.91
C GLN A 80 -14.91 17.94 16.62
N GLY A 81 -16.22 17.67 16.61
CA GLY A 81 -16.87 16.92 15.53
C GLY A 81 -16.43 15.44 15.47
N GLY A 82 -16.60 14.78 14.32
CA GLY A 82 -16.27 13.36 14.17
C GLY A 82 -17.36 12.42 14.71
N GLN A 83 -18.62 12.76 14.47
CA GLN A 83 -19.78 11.91 14.76
C GLN A 83 -19.65 10.54 14.09
N SER A 84 -19.19 10.51 12.83
CA SER A 84 -19.00 9.28 12.04
C SER A 84 -18.02 8.29 12.64
N GLU A 85 -17.29 8.69 13.67
CA GLU A 85 -16.29 7.89 14.38
C GLU A 85 -16.83 7.29 15.69
N THR A 86 -18.12 7.47 15.98
CA THR A 86 -18.77 7.01 17.23
C THR A 86 -19.61 5.77 17.01
N VAL A 87 -19.65 4.88 18.01
CA VAL A 87 -20.40 3.62 17.98
C VAL A 87 -21.07 3.36 19.33
N ASN A 88 -22.19 2.63 19.31
CA ASN A 88 -22.83 2.12 20.51
C ASN A 88 -22.03 0.96 21.10
N LEU A 89 -21.60 1.07 22.36
CA LEU A 89 -20.82 0.03 23.04
C LEU A 89 -21.68 -1.16 23.47
N ASP A 90 -23.01 -1.02 23.53
CA ASP A 90 -23.92 -2.15 23.76
C ASP A 90 -24.01 -3.06 22.52
N GLU A 91 -23.79 -2.51 21.33
CA GLU A 91 -23.78 -3.26 20.06
C GLU A 91 -22.38 -3.74 19.67
N VAL A 92 -21.36 -2.90 19.92
CA VAL A 92 -19.95 -3.21 19.65
C VAL A 92 -19.13 -2.87 20.89
N PRO A 93 -18.88 -3.86 21.77
CA PRO A 93 -18.07 -3.66 22.97
C PRO A 93 -16.70 -3.04 22.64
N GLU A 94 -16.15 -2.28 23.59
CA GLU A 94 -14.86 -1.59 23.44
C GLU A 94 -13.70 -2.55 23.12
N ALA A 95 -13.77 -3.81 23.60
CA ALA A 95 -12.85 -4.88 23.23
C ALA A 95 -12.95 -5.27 21.75
N ASP A 96 -14.17 -5.47 21.23
CA ASP A 96 -14.41 -5.84 19.83
C ASP A 96 -14.02 -4.69 18.88
N LEU A 97 -14.31 -3.44 19.29
CA LEU A 97 -13.88 -2.26 18.59
C LEU A 97 -12.34 -2.19 18.51
N TRP A 98 -11.66 -2.54 19.60
CA TRP A 98 -10.20 -2.61 19.63
C TRP A 98 -9.63 -3.74 18.77
N ASP A 99 -10.26 -4.91 18.75
CA ASP A 99 -9.84 -6.03 17.90
C ASP A 99 -9.96 -5.68 16.41
N ARG A 100 -10.95 -4.88 16.03
CA ARG A 100 -11.06 -4.30 14.68
C ARG A 100 -9.90 -3.35 14.38
N VAL A 101 -9.49 -2.51 15.34
CA VAL A 101 -8.29 -1.65 15.21
C VAL A 101 -7.03 -2.49 15.02
N VAL A 102 -6.82 -3.54 15.83
CA VAL A 102 -5.66 -4.44 15.70
C VAL A 102 -5.64 -5.14 14.35
N THR A 103 -6.79 -5.63 13.90
CA THR A 103 -6.93 -6.30 12.59
C THR A 103 -6.63 -5.33 11.45
N ALA A 104 -7.22 -4.13 11.47
CA ALA A 104 -6.95 -3.10 10.49
C ALA A 104 -5.48 -2.65 10.50
N ALA A 105 -4.85 -2.56 11.67
CA ALA A 105 -3.42 -2.25 11.79
C ALA A 105 -2.53 -3.32 11.16
N ARG A 106 -2.84 -4.61 11.39
CA ARG A 106 -2.12 -5.72 10.74
C ARG A 106 -2.25 -5.67 9.22
N GLU A 107 -3.43 -5.36 8.70
CA GLU A 107 -3.65 -5.23 7.26
C GLU A 107 -2.94 -4.02 6.66
N VAL A 108 -2.99 -2.87 7.34
CA VAL A 108 -2.28 -1.66 6.90
C VAL A 108 -0.78 -1.89 6.94
N GLN A 109 -0.27 -2.58 7.96
CA GLN A 109 1.14 -2.95 8.03
C GLN A 109 1.51 -3.94 6.91
N ALA A 110 0.71 -4.98 6.71
CA ALA A 110 0.91 -5.93 5.61
C ALA A 110 0.89 -5.23 4.23
N GLN A 111 0.03 -4.23 4.06
CA GLN A 111 -0.06 -3.41 2.85
C GLN A 111 1.13 -2.44 2.72
N ALA A 112 1.55 -1.79 3.80
CA ALA A 112 2.72 -0.91 3.82
C ALA A 112 4.03 -1.67 3.57
N ASP A 113 4.05 -2.95 3.96
CA ASP A 113 5.14 -3.89 3.69
C ASP A 113 5.09 -4.46 2.27
N THR A 114 4.12 -4.06 1.43
CA THR A 114 4.13 -4.42 0.00
C THR A 114 5.02 -3.49 -0.84
N THR A 115 6.00 -4.08 -1.52
CA THR A 115 6.82 -3.49 -2.60
C THR A 115 6.38 -4.08 -3.93
N ARG A 116 6.14 -3.24 -4.93
CA ARG A 116 5.85 -3.73 -6.29
C ARG A 116 7.16 -4.02 -7.00
N VAL A 117 7.28 -5.21 -7.57
CA VAL A 117 8.31 -5.51 -8.57
C VAL A 117 7.68 -5.32 -9.94
N VAL A 118 8.36 -4.57 -10.81
CA VAL A 118 7.95 -4.39 -12.20
C VAL A 118 9.05 -4.91 -13.10
N LEU A 119 8.69 -5.79 -14.03
CA LEU A 119 9.53 -6.22 -15.13
C LEU A 119 9.07 -5.56 -16.42
N TYR A 120 10.03 -5.12 -17.20
CA TYR A 120 9.82 -4.50 -18.49
C TYR A 120 10.61 -5.27 -19.52
N LEU A 121 9.96 -5.69 -20.60
CA LEU A 121 10.61 -6.19 -21.78
C LEU A 121 10.46 -5.15 -22.89
N ALA A 122 11.55 -4.77 -23.51
CA ALA A 122 11.52 -3.79 -24.60
C ALA A 122 12.62 -4.00 -25.62
N ARG A 123 12.56 -3.20 -26.68
CA ARG A 123 13.60 -3.13 -27.69
C ARG A 123 14.21 -1.74 -27.67
N MET A 124 15.51 -1.67 -27.42
CA MET A 124 16.31 -0.45 -27.51
C MET A 124 17.28 -0.59 -28.67
N ASP A 125 17.23 0.32 -29.64
CA ASP A 125 18.10 0.29 -30.82
C ASP A 125 18.09 -1.08 -31.53
N GLY A 126 16.94 -1.76 -31.55
CA GLY A 126 16.77 -3.11 -32.10
C GLY A 126 17.22 -4.26 -31.19
N ILE A 127 17.85 -3.97 -30.05
CA ILE A 127 18.32 -4.95 -29.07
C ILE A 127 17.22 -5.20 -28.03
N PRO A 128 16.76 -6.46 -27.85
CA PRO A 128 15.82 -6.78 -26.79
C PRO A 128 16.50 -6.66 -25.41
N VAL A 129 15.88 -5.92 -24.50
CA VAL A 129 16.34 -5.69 -23.14
C VAL A 129 15.26 -6.07 -22.13
N LEU A 130 15.67 -6.70 -21.04
CA LEU A 130 14.86 -6.93 -19.86
C LEU A 130 15.30 -5.98 -18.76
N ALA A 131 14.42 -5.08 -18.33
CA ALA A 131 14.64 -4.23 -17.18
C ALA A 131 13.78 -4.68 -16.00
N ALA A 132 14.32 -4.53 -14.78
CA ALA A 132 13.60 -4.82 -13.54
C ALA A 132 13.75 -3.65 -12.57
N GLY A 133 12.64 -3.26 -11.93
CA GLY A 133 12.59 -2.17 -10.97
C GLY A 133 11.70 -2.48 -9.78
N THR A 134 11.77 -1.62 -8.77
CA THR A 134 10.88 -1.64 -7.60
C THR A 134 10.39 -0.24 -7.30
N ASP A 135 9.14 -0.08 -6.91
CA ASP A 135 8.63 1.18 -6.38
C ASP A 135 8.91 1.35 -4.87
N LYS A 136 8.70 2.57 -4.37
CA LYS A 136 8.34 2.77 -2.96
C LYS A 136 6.83 2.53 -2.83
N PRO A 137 6.35 2.00 -1.69
CA PRO A 137 4.97 1.54 -1.52
C PRO A 137 3.95 2.55 -2.04
N LEU A 138 3.13 2.12 -3.00
CA LEU A 138 1.96 2.88 -3.46
C LEU A 138 0.94 2.91 -2.31
N GLY A 139 0.60 4.11 -1.81
CA GLY A 139 -0.46 4.29 -0.81
C GLY A 139 -1.86 3.93 -1.36
N ARG A 140 -2.81 3.58 -0.49
CA ARG A 140 -4.19 3.21 -0.86
C ARG A 140 -5.06 4.43 -1.21
N SER A 141 -5.53 4.55 -2.45
CA SER A 141 -6.90 4.99 -2.78
C SER A 141 -7.18 4.91 -4.28
N LYS A 142 -8.32 4.28 -4.63
CA LYS A 142 -9.13 4.41 -5.86
C LYS A 142 -8.36 4.56 -7.17
N GLY A 143 -8.23 3.46 -7.93
CA GLY A 143 -7.46 3.43 -9.16
C GLY A 143 -6.06 3.95 -8.88
N SER A 144 -5.14 3.09 -8.39
CA SER A 144 -3.72 3.48 -8.43
C SER A 144 -3.53 3.99 -9.85
N PRO A 145 -3.16 5.26 -10.07
CA PRO A 145 -2.87 5.69 -11.40
C PRO A 145 -1.89 4.64 -11.87
N GLU A 146 -2.25 4.00 -12.97
CA GLU A 146 -1.36 3.92 -14.10
C GLU A 146 0.02 4.33 -13.63
N CYS A 147 0.93 3.37 -13.53
CA CYS A 147 2.32 3.75 -13.68
C CYS A 147 2.27 4.61 -14.95
N ALA A 148 2.26 5.95 -14.84
CA ALA A 148 2.17 6.81 -16.01
C ALA A 148 3.31 6.38 -16.91
N VAL A 149 4.43 6.02 -16.28
CA VAL A 149 5.53 5.23 -16.80
C VAL A 149 5.11 3.89 -17.44
N GLY A 150 4.39 2.97 -16.79
CA GLY A 150 3.97 1.71 -17.42
C GLY A 150 3.12 1.90 -18.68
N LYS A 151 2.15 2.83 -18.66
CA LYS A 151 1.35 3.18 -19.84
C LYS A 151 2.15 3.97 -20.88
N GLN A 152 3.00 4.91 -20.46
CA GLN A 152 3.95 5.62 -21.34
C GLN A 152 4.92 4.64 -22.01
N LEU A 153 5.45 3.68 -21.25
CA LEU A 153 6.30 2.62 -21.76
C LEU A 153 5.50 1.73 -22.72
N GLY A 154 4.28 1.34 -22.38
CA GLY A 154 3.36 0.67 -23.32
C GLY A 154 3.21 1.43 -24.63
N ALA A 155 2.91 2.72 -24.57
CA ALA A 155 2.80 3.62 -25.72
C ALA A 155 4.11 3.79 -26.51
N HIS A 156 5.27 3.52 -25.89
CA HIS A 156 6.58 3.47 -26.55
C HIS A 156 6.95 2.05 -27.05
N GLY A 157 6.00 1.10 -27.05
CA GLY A 157 6.19 -0.27 -27.55
C GLY A 157 6.82 -1.24 -26.56
N TRP A 158 6.73 -0.97 -25.24
CA TRP A 158 7.27 -1.82 -24.19
C TRP A 158 6.22 -2.83 -23.72
N LEU A 159 6.63 -4.08 -23.52
CA LEU A 159 5.82 -5.09 -22.85
C LEU A 159 6.07 -5.02 -21.34
N VAL A 160 5.07 -4.59 -20.58
CA VAL A 160 5.21 -4.36 -19.14
C VAL A 160 4.48 -5.43 -18.35
N TYR A 161 5.17 -6.00 -17.36
CA TYR A 161 4.64 -7.01 -16.46
C TYR A 161 4.88 -6.58 -15.01
N ALA A 162 3.89 -6.74 -14.15
CA ALA A 162 4.00 -6.33 -12.76
C ALA A 162 3.49 -7.39 -11.77
N ALA A 163 4.02 -7.32 -10.55
CA ALA A 163 3.49 -8.02 -9.40
C ALA A 163 3.65 -7.18 -8.13
N ASN A 164 2.58 -7.15 -7.33
CA ASN A 164 2.61 -6.61 -5.98
C ASN A 164 3.03 -7.72 -5.01
N MET A 165 4.05 -7.48 -4.18
CA MET A 165 4.53 -8.47 -3.21
C MET A 165 5.08 -7.78 -1.98
N THR A 166 5.52 -8.51 -0.94
CA THR A 166 6.19 -7.86 0.20
C THR A 166 7.59 -7.38 -0.17
N ALA A 167 8.17 -6.44 0.56
CA ALA A 167 9.57 -6.00 0.37
C ALA A 167 10.56 -7.19 0.37
N ALA A 168 10.38 -8.13 1.30
CA ALA A 168 11.19 -9.34 1.37
C ALA A 168 11.04 -10.23 0.12
N LYS A 169 9.80 -10.40 -0.40
CA LYS A 169 9.54 -11.14 -1.63
C LYS A 169 10.10 -10.42 -2.85
N ALA A 170 10.03 -9.09 -2.90
CA ALA A 170 10.59 -8.28 -3.97
C ALA A 170 12.12 -8.42 -4.05
N ASP A 171 12.80 -8.34 -2.92
CA ASP A 171 14.24 -8.57 -2.86
C ASP A 171 14.63 -10.00 -3.25
N ALA A 172 13.84 -11.01 -2.84
CA ALA A 172 14.05 -12.39 -3.27
C ALA A 172 13.89 -12.56 -4.79
N ALA A 173 12.86 -11.96 -5.37
CA ALA A 173 12.61 -11.96 -6.81
C ALA A 173 13.76 -11.31 -7.60
N LEU A 174 14.25 -10.15 -7.15
CA LEU A 174 15.40 -9.48 -7.78
C LEU A 174 16.70 -10.31 -7.67
N ARG A 175 16.91 -11.02 -6.56
CA ARG A 175 18.04 -11.97 -6.42
C ARG A 175 17.91 -13.15 -7.39
N GLY A 176 16.72 -13.74 -7.49
CA GLY A 176 16.44 -14.81 -8.45
C GLY A 176 16.74 -14.39 -9.88
N LEU A 177 16.29 -13.20 -10.28
CA LEU A 177 16.57 -12.63 -11.59
C LEU A 177 18.08 -12.43 -11.84
N ARG A 178 18.82 -11.89 -10.86
CA ARG A 178 20.29 -11.74 -10.96
C ARG A 178 21.00 -13.07 -11.11
N SER A 179 20.57 -14.08 -10.35
CA SER A 179 21.13 -15.43 -10.41
C SER A 179 20.90 -16.08 -11.78
N TRP A 180 19.69 -15.93 -12.32
CA TRP A 180 19.38 -16.39 -13.68
C TRP A 180 20.24 -15.67 -14.72
N ALA A 181 20.31 -14.34 -14.68
CA ALA A 181 21.09 -13.55 -15.64
C ALA A 181 22.58 -13.96 -15.64
N ALA A 182 23.15 -14.18 -14.46
CA ALA A 182 24.52 -14.68 -14.33
C ALA A 182 24.70 -16.06 -14.98
N THR A 183 23.75 -16.98 -14.76
CA THR A 183 23.76 -18.32 -15.37
C THR A 183 23.61 -18.26 -16.88
N ALA A 184 22.80 -17.32 -17.39
CA ALA A 184 22.60 -17.08 -18.81
C ALA A 184 23.76 -16.31 -19.48
N GLY A 185 24.84 -15.98 -18.75
CA GLY A 185 25.96 -15.21 -19.27
C GLY A 185 25.55 -13.79 -19.72
N MET A 186 24.55 -13.21 -19.05
CA MET A 186 24.08 -11.85 -19.25
C MET A 186 24.75 -10.93 -18.24
N THR A 187 25.17 -9.75 -18.71
CA THR A 187 25.75 -8.72 -17.86
C THR A 187 24.76 -7.59 -17.70
N ASP A 188 24.61 -7.13 -16.46
CA ASP A 188 23.78 -5.99 -16.11
C ASP A 188 24.37 -4.68 -16.68
N LEU A 189 23.65 -4.05 -17.60
CA LEU A 189 24.05 -2.84 -18.30
C LEU A 189 23.73 -1.59 -17.47
N LYS A 190 24.51 -1.38 -16.41
CA LYS A 190 24.33 -0.23 -15.50
C LYS A 190 24.36 1.12 -16.20
N SER A 191 25.11 1.24 -17.30
CA SER A 191 25.18 2.46 -18.12
C SER A 191 23.81 2.85 -18.69
N LEU A 192 22.95 1.88 -19.00
CA LEU A 192 21.62 2.13 -19.56
C LEU A 192 20.63 2.68 -18.53
N ARG A 193 20.93 2.61 -17.23
CA ARG A 193 20.07 3.18 -16.17
C ARG A 193 20.11 4.71 -16.09
N LYS A 194 21.13 5.32 -16.70
CA LYS A 194 21.35 6.78 -16.71
C LYS A 194 20.78 7.49 -17.94
N VAL A 195 20.43 6.72 -18.98
CA VAL A 195 19.66 7.26 -20.10
C VAL A 195 18.34 7.77 -19.50
N ASP A 196 17.78 8.86 -20.01
CA ASP A 196 16.54 9.53 -19.55
C ASP A 196 15.31 8.60 -19.65
N TRP A 197 15.35 7.47 -18.96
CA TRP A 197 14.24 6.56 -18.82
C TRP A 197 13.19 7.29 -18.01
N PRO A 198 11.90 7.14 -18.36
CA PRO A 198 10.82 7.77 -17.62
C PRO A 198 10.72 7.28 -16.16
N THR A 199 11.57 6.34 -15.75
CA THR A 199 11.54 5.73 -14.41
C THR A 199 12.88 5.90 -13.67
N PRO A 200 12.93 6.65 -12.56
CA PRO A 200 14.11 6.70 -11.68
C PRO A 200 14.37 5.39 -10.90
N LEU A 201 13.65 4.30 -11.19
CA LEU A 201 13.53 3.11 -10.34
C LEU A 201 14.06 1.82 -10.98
N VAL A 202 14.64 1.90 -12.18
CA VAL A 202 15.23 0.73 -12.85
C VAL A 202 16.47 0.27 -12.09
N ARG A 203 16.41 -0.95 -11.55
CA ARG A 203 17.46 -1.51 -10.70
C ARG A 203 18.41 -2.44 -11.42
N ASN A 204 17.98 -3.14 -12.47
CA ASN A 204 18.82 -4.02 -13.28
C ASN A 204 18.36 -3.98 -14.74
N VAL A 205 19.28 -4.05 -15.69
CA VAL A 205 18.98 -4.08 -17.14
C VAL A 205 19.83 -5.16 -17.80
N TYR A 206 19.22 -6.13 -18.46
CA TYR A 206 19.91 -7.25 -19.09
C TYR A 206 19.62 -7.30 -20.59
N PRO A 207 20.63 -7.34 -21.46
CA PRO A 207 20.43 -7.59 -22.88
C PRO A 207 20.05 -9.06 -23.06
N LEU A 208 18.97 -9.31 -23.78
CA LEU A 208 18.54 -10.68 -24.07
C LEU A 208 19.31 -11.23 -25.27
N LYS A 209 19.73 -12.49 -25.19
CA LYS A 209 20.37 -13.23 -26.28
C LYS A 209 19.37 -14.23 -26.84
N GLY A 210 19.18 -14.25 -28.16
CA GLY A 210 18.31 -15.22 -28.82
C GLY A 210 16.82 -14.81 -28.89
N PRO A 211 15.89 -15.75 -29.11
CA PRO A 211 14.47 -15.44 -29.25
C PRO A 211 13.93 -14.84 -27.95
N THR A 212 13.36 -13.63 -28.08
CA THR A 212 12.89 -12.80 -26.96
C THR A 212 11.98 -13.58 -26.01
N ASP A 213 11.10 -14.42 -26.54
CA ASP A 213 10.05 -15.11 -25.78
C ASP A 213 10.59 -16.14 -24.79
N GLU A 214 11.62 -16.90 -25.17
CA GLU A 214 12.16 -17.96 -24.30
C GLU A 214 13.01 -17.38 -23.17
N SER A 215 13.88 -16.41 -23.47
CA SER A 215 14.64 -15.69 -22.45
C SER A 215 13.72 -14.95 -21.47
N PHE A 216 12.66 -14.34 -21.99
CA PHE A 216 11.67 -13.66 -21.16
C PHE A 216 10.88 -14.62 -20.28
N LYS A 217 10.44 -15.76 -20.81
CA LYS A 217 9.75 -16.81 -20.06
C LYS A 217 10.61 -17.36 -18.93
N GLN A 218 11.89 -17.62 -19.18
CA GLN A 218 12.83 -18.09 -18.16
C GLN A 218 13.08 -17.03 -17.07
N ALA A 219 13.24 -15.76 -17.46
CA ALA A 219 13.34 -14.66 -16.51
C ALA A 219 12.09 -14.55 -15.62
N ARG A 220 10.88 -14.69 -16.20
CA ARG A 220 9.62 -14.70 -15.46
C ARG A 220 9.56 -15.85 -14.44
N ILE A 221 10.03 -17.04 -14.82
CA ILE A 221 10.13 -18.18 -13.91
C ILE A 221 11.13 -17.89 -12.77
N ALA A 222 12.28 -17.30 -13.09
CA ALA A 222 13.33 -17.00 -12.11
C ALA A 222 12.93 -15.96 -11.06
N VAL A 223 11.95 -15.10 -11.37
CA VAL A 223 11.38 -14.13 -10.42
C VAL A 223 10.59 -14.85 -9.30
N GLY A 224 10.12 -16.07 -9.55
CA GLY A 224 9.49 -16.91 -8.53
C GLY A 224 8.12 -16.42 -8.07
N VAL A 225 7.52 -15.46 -8.77
CA VAL A 225 6.15 -14.97 -8.52
C VAL A 225 5.38 -14.86 -9.84
N PRO A 226 4.04 -15.04 -9.82
CA PRO A 226 3.21 -14.75 -10.98
C PRO A 226 3.35 -13.27 -11.37
N LEU A 227 3.58 -13.01 -12.66
CA LEU A 227 3.58 -11.67 -13.23
C LEU A 227 2.42 -11.53 -14.20
N TYR A 228 1.76 -10.38 -14.17
CA TYR A 228 0.61 -10.09 -15.02
C TYR A 228 0.96 -9.00 -16.04
N PRO A 229 0.58 -9.16 -17.32
CA PRO A 229 0.74 -8.10 -18.31
C PRO A 229 -0.10 -6.89 -17.90
N ILE A 230 0.42 -5.69 -18.11
CA ILE A 230 -0.38 -4.45 -18.01
C ILE A 230 -0.94 -4.20 -19.42
N SER A 231 -2.22 -4.49 -19.66
CA SER A 231 -2.90 -4.15 -20.91
C SER A 231 -3.36 -2.68 -20.90
N GLU A 232 -3.46 -2.08 -22.08
CA GLU A 232 -4.07 -0.75 -22.26
C GLU A 232 -5.58 -0.78 -22.01
N ASP A 233 -6.20 -1.96 -22.19
CA ASP A 233 -7.65 -2.17 -22.20
C ASP A 233 -8.20 -2.88 -20.95
N ASP A 234 -7.67 -2.62 -19.75
CA ASP A 234 -8.45 -2.99 -18.55
C ASP A 234 -9.52 -1.89 -18.38
N PRO A 235 -10.79 -2.12 -18.77
CA PRO A 235 -11.85 -1.18 -18.44
C PRO A 235 -11.90 -1.08 -16.93
N ASP A 236 -12.04 0.13 -16.39
CA ASP A 236 -12.24 0.37 -14.96
C ASP A 236 -13.45 -0.47 -14.47
N GLU A 237 -13.20 -1.70 -14.03
CA GLU A 237 -14.12 -2.42 -13.16
C GLU A 237 -14.09 -1.67 -11.83
N ASN A 238 -15.05 -0.76 -11.67
CA ASN A 238 -15.68 -0.22 -10.45
C ASN A 238 -15.90 1.30 -10.54
N ASP A 239 -16.77 1.70 -11.47
CA ASP A 239 -17.71 2.79 -11.22
C ASP A 239 -19.10 2.16 -11.05
N ASP A 240 -19.41 1.74 -9.82
CA ASP A 240 -20.77 1.52 -9.29
C ASP A 240 -20.75 1.65 -7.74
#